data_AF-A0AAE1GNF6-F1
#
_entry.id   AF-A0AAE1GNF6-F1
#
_cell.length_a   1.000
_cell.length_b   1.000
_cell.length_c   1.000
_cell.angle_alpha   90.00
_cell.angle_beta   90.00
_cell.angle_gamma   90.00
#
_symmetry.space_group_name_H-M   'P 1'
#
loop_
_entity.id
_entity.type
_entity.pdbx_description
1 polymer ?
#
loop_
_entity_poly.entity_id
_entity_poly.type
_entity_poly.pdbx_seq_one_letter_code
_entity_poly.pdbx_strand_id
1 'polypeptide(L)'
;MRGLVSNDIGITFYDQPRLGRLCTVGRFHPRALTRVKTLKTNAFATRGTTLFNALPITLRARTDVFLETFKATLYRFLRTLPAEPPMPHYHSRSSTNSIVDWLAIQRADGRFTYHEAAAHRDLEAEQHCC
;
A
#
# COMPACT_ATOMS: atom_id res chain seq x y z
N MET A 1 -8.92 -8.12 -12.50
CA MET A 1 -9.99 -7.18 -12.09
C MET A 1 -10.57 -6.33 -13.24
N ARG A 2 -10.35 -6.63 -14.53
CA ARG A 2 -11.11 -5.96 -15.60
C ARG A 2 -12.47 -6.65 -15.70
N GLY A 3 -13.56 -5.87 -15.63
CA GLY A 3 -14.93 -6.37 -15.86
C GLY A 3 -15.67 -6.97 -14.66
N LEU A 4 -15.13 -6.90 -13.45
CA LEU A 4 -15.83 -7.38 -12.23
C LEU A 4 -16.71 -6.30 -11.59
N VAL A 5 -16.33 -5.02 -11.71
CA VAL A 5 -17.05 -3.86 -11.16
C VAL A 5 -16.80 -2.65 -12.08
N SER A 6 -17.79 -1.77 -12.24
CA SER A 6 -17.65 -0.52 -12.99
C SER A 6 -16.63 0.41 -12.33
N ASN A 7 -15.78 1.05 -13.14
CA ASN A 7 -14.74 1.95 -12.67
C ASN A 7 -15.23 3.39 -12.61
N ASP A 8 -16.26 3.64 -11.79
CA ASP A 8 -16.95 4.94 -11.75
C ASP A 8 -16.09 6.04 -11.10
N ILE A 9 -15.02 5.65 -10.41
CA ILE A 9 -14.09 6.53 -9.69
C ILE A 9 -12.83 6.90 -10.48
N GLY A 10 -12.72 6.43 -11.74
CA GLY A 10 -11.66 6.82 -12.66
C GLY A 10 -10.26 6.35 -12.26
N ILE A 11 -10.15 5.18 -11.61
CA ILE A 11 -8.86 4.57 -11.26
C ILE A 11 -8.35 3.75 -12.43
N THR A 12 -7.16 4.06 -12.93
CA THR A 12 -6.52 3.32 -14.02
C THR A 12 -5.33 2.53 -13.50
N PHE A 13 -5.20 1.28 -13.93
CA PHE A 13 -4.08 0.41 -13.57
C PHE A 13 -3.10 0.30 -14.72
N TYR A 14 -1.81 0.31 -14.42
CA TYR A 14 -0.73 0.17 -15.39
C TYR A 14 0.43 -0.62 -14.76
N ASP A 15 1.21 -1.31 -15.58
CA ASP A 15 2.36 -2.07 -15.11
C ASP A 15 3.65 -1.28 -15.35
N GLN A 16 4.54 -1.27 -14.37
CA GLN A 16 5.88 -0.69 -14.47
C GLN A 16 6.93 -1.79 -14.26
N PRO A 17 7.98 -1.91 -15.11
CA PRO A 17 8.96 -2.99 -15.02
C PRO A 17 9.62 -3.17 -13.65
N ARG A 18 9.89 -2.09 -12.92
CA ARG A 18 10.59 -2.13 -11.62
C ARG A 18 9.66 -2.20 -10.41
N LEU A 19 8.49 -1.55 -10.49
CA LEU A 19 7.56 -1.42 -9.35
C LEU A 19 6.35 -2.35 -9.44
N GLY A 20 6.22 -3.09 -10.54
CA GLY A 20 5.07 -3.95 -10.84
C GLY A 20 3.81 -3.14 -11.13
N ARG A 21 2.66 -3.71 -10.78
CA ARG A 21 1.34 -3.12 -11.02
C ARG A 21 1.10 -1.89 -10.14
N LEU A 22 0.84 -0.75 -10.76
CA LEU A 22 0.49 0.51 -10.11
C LEU A 22 -0.89 0.97 -10.54
N CYS A 23 -1.43 1.96 -9.81
CA CYS A 23 -2.65 2.64 -10.20
C CYS A 23 -2.54 4.16 -10.10
N THR A 24 -3.35 4.86 -10.88
CA THR A 24 -3.43 6.32 -10.88
C THR A 24 -4.88 6.76 -11.02
N VAL A 25 -5.20 7.89 -10.42
CA VAL A 25 -6.45 8.61 -10.63
C VAL A 25 -6.21 9.80 -11.56
N GLY A 26 -7.25 10.26 -12.25
CA GLY A 26 -7.16 11.43 -13.13
C GLY A 26 -6.56 12.66 -12.42
N ARG A 27 -5.71 13.41 -13.13
CA ARG A 27 -4.99 14.57 -12.59
C ARG A 27 -5.92 15.72 -12.19
N PHE A 28 -5.40 16.65 -11.39
CA PHE A 28 -6.09 17.90 -11.08
C PHE A 28 -5.93 18.87 -12.24
N HIS A 29 -6.96 19.69 -12.50
CA HIS A 29 -6.75 20.88 -13.30
C HIS A 29 -5.84 21.84 -12.51
N PRO A 30 -4.74 22.35 -13.08
CA PRO A 30 -3.74 23.12 -12.33
C PRO A 30 -4.34 24.38 -11.71
N ARG A 31 -5.31 25.00 -12.38
CA ARG A 31 -6.04 26.19 -11.94
C ARG A 31 -7.27 25.91 -11.04
N ALA A 32 -7.49 24.66 -10.62
CA ALA A 32 -8.59 24.36 -9.71
C ALA A 32 -8.40 25.07 -8.36
N LEU A 33 -9.52 25.50 -7.77
CA LEU A 33 -9.53 26.14 -6.45
C LEU A 33 -8.90 25.23 -5.38
N THR A 34 -8.24 25.82 -4.39
CA THR A 34 -7.58 25.09 -3.29
C THR A 34 -8.53 24.14 -2.59
N ARG A 35 -9.77 24.57 -2.28
CA ARG A 35 -10.79 23.71 -1.66
C ARG A 35 -11.10 22.46 -2.49
N VAL A 36 -11.19 22.61 -3.81
CA VAL A 36 -11.47 21.48 -4.74
C VAL A 36 -10.28 20.52 -4.77
N LYS A 37 -9.05 21.05 -4.78
CA LYS A 37 -7.83 20.24 -4.65
C LYS A 37 -7.85 19.45 -3.34
N THR A 38 -8.13 20.10 -2.22
CA THR A 38 -8.22 19.46 -0.89
C THR A 38 -9.30 18.38 -0.81
N LEU A 39 -10.48 18.62 -1.39
CA LEU A 39 -11.55 17.61 -1.43
C LEU A 39 -11.11 16.39 -2.22
N LYS A 40 -10.54 16.59 -3.41
CA LYS A 40 -10.10 15.48 -4.25
C LYS A 40 -8.85 14.78 -3.72
N THR A 41 -7.92 15.46 -3.05
CA THR A 41 -6.78 14.80 -2.38
C THR A 41 -7.21 13.92 -1.22
N ASN A 42 -8.28 14.29 -0.52
CA ASN A 42 -8.86 13.49 0.57
C ASN A 42 -9.92 12.48 0.10
N ALA A 43 -10.30 12.50 -1.18
CA ALA A 43 -11.21 11.51 -1.73
C ALA A 43 -10.58 10.11 -1.76
N PHE A 44 -11.42 9.08 -1.62
CA PHE A 44 -11.01 7.68 -1.64
C PHE A 44 -10.20 7.32 -2.89
N ALA A 45 -10.59 7.81 -4.07
CA ALA A 45 -9.87 7.51 -5.30
C ALA A 45 -8.38 7.93 -5.24
N THR A 46 -8.09 9.09 -4.65
CA THR A 46 -6.71 9.59 -4.51
C THR A 46 -5.96 8.91 -3.36
N ARG A 47 -6.60 8.80 -2.19
CA ARG A 47 -5.96 8.15 -1.03
C ARG A 47 -5.76 6.65 -1.24
N GLY A 48 -6.73 5.98 -1.84
CA GLY A 48 -6.69 4.56 -2.16
C GLY A 48 -5.62 4.21 -3.19
N THR A 49 -5.48 5.01 -4.26
CA THR A 49 -4.38 4.82 -5.23
C THR A 49 -3.01 5.03 -4.59
N THR A 50 -2.87 6.06 -3.73
CA THR A 50 -1.64 6.31 -2.97
C THR A 50 -1.32 5.13 -2.05
N LEU A 51 -2.31 4.63 -1.30
CA LEU A 51 -2.14 3.50 -0.38
C LEU A 51 -1.79 2.22 -1.13
N PHE A 52 -2.50 1.89 -2.20
CA PHE A 52 -2.22 0.73 -3.03
C PHE A 52 -0.77 0.76 -3.51
N ASN A 53 -0.34 1.87 -4.14
CA ASN A 53 1.01 2.01 -4.66
C ASN A 53 2.10 1.96 -3.59
N ALA A 54 1.77 2.28 -2.33
CA ALA A 54 2.70 2.17 -1.22
C ALA A 54 2.99 0.71 -0.84
N LEU A 55 2.08 -0.22 -1.12
CA LEU A 55 2.22 -1.63 -0.78
C LEU A 55 3.39 -2.32 -1.52
N PRO A 56 3.98 -3.37 -0.92
CA PRO A 56 4.95 -4.24 -1.57
C PRO A 56 4.45 -4.80 -2.90
N ILE A 57 5.39 -4.98 -3.85
CA ILE A 57 5.11 -5.58 -5.16
C ILE A 57 4.51 -6.99 -5.02
N THR A 58 4.94 -7.74 -4.00
CA THR A 58 4.45 -9.09 -3.69
C THR A 58 2.96 -9.12 -3.35
N LEU A 59 2.41 -8.02 -2.82
CA LEU A 59 0.99 -7.86 -2.55
C LEU A 59 0.23 -7.34 -3.78
N ARG A 60 0.81 -6.40 -4.53
CA ARG A 60 0.14 -5.76 -5.69
C ARG A 60 0.10 -6.61 -6.96
N ALA A 61 1.13 -7.43 -7.19
CA ALA A 61 1.30 -8.17 -8.43
C ALA A 61 0.37 -9.38 -8.53
N ARG A 62 -0.15 -9.87 -7.40
CA ARG A 62 -0.99 -11.07 -7.40
C ARG A 62 -2.39 -10.77 -7.93
N THR A 63 -2.85 -11.55 -8.91
CA THR A 63 -4.19 -11.45 -9.52
C THR A 63 -5.17 -12.45 -8.92
N ASP A 64 -4.71 -13.64 -8.57
CA ASP A 64 -5.53 -14.80 -8.23
C ASP A 64 -5.34 -15.15 -6.75
N VAL A 65 -5.70 -14.20 -5.88
CA VAL A 65 -5.53 -14.34 -4.43
C VAL A 65 -6.88 -14.52 -3.78
N PHE A 66 -7.04 -15.61 -3.04
CA PHE A 66 -8.18 -15.75 -2.13
C PHE A 66 -8.12 -14.64 -1.09
N LEU A 67 -9.26 -14.01 -0.81
CA LEU A 67 -9.37 -12.87 0.11
C LEU A 67 -8.62 -13.12 1.44
N GLU A 68 -8.71 -14.32 2.00
CA GLU A 68 -8.06 -14.69 3.25
C GLU A 68 -6.54 -14.70 3.15
N THR A 69 -5.97 -15.21 2.06
CA THR A 69 -4.52 -15.18 1.83
C THR A 69 -4.01 -13.76 1.62
N PHE A 70 -4.81 -12.89 0.98
CA PHE A 70 -4.50 -11.46 0.86
C PHE A 70 -4.50 -10.79 2.24
N LYS A 71 -5.54 -10.99 3.04
CA LYS A 71 -5.65 -10.45 4.41
C LYS A 71 -4.47 -10.90 5.28
N ALA A 72 -4.13 -12.19 5.26
CA ALA A 72 -3.01 -12.72 6.05
C ALA A 72 -1.67 -12.09 5.64
N THR A 73 -1.41 -11.96 4.33
CA THR A 73 -0.17 -11.35 3.83
C THR A 73 -0.12 -9.85 4.15
N LEU A 74 -1.24 -9.14 3.99
CA LEU A 74 -1.36 -7.73 4.37
C LEU A 74 -1.14 -7.55 5.87
N TYR A 75 -1.74 -8.40 6.71
CA TYR A 75 -1.58 -8.37 8.15
C TYR A 75 -0.11 -8.56 8.57
N ARG A 76 0.58 -9.55 7.98
CA ARG A 76 2.02 -9.76 8.20
C ARG A 76 2.84 -8.51 7.84
N PHE A 77 2.52 -7.88 6.71
CA PHE A 77 3.16 -6.62 6.32
C PHE A 77 2.86 -5.49 7.32
N LEU A 78 1.61 -5.29 7.73
CA LEU A 78 1.23 -4.22 8.66
C LEU A 78 1.93 -4.35 10.03
N ARG A 79 2.21 -5.58 10.49
CA ARG A 79 2.98 -5.82 11.72
C ARG A 79 4.43 -5.33 11.67
N THR A 80 4.97 -5.07 10.47
CA THR A 80 6.32 -4.48 10.31
C THR A 80 6.34 -2.97 10.51
N LEU A 81 5.17 -2.33 10.55
CA LEU A 81 5.04 -0.89 10.77
C LEU A 81 4.82 -0.62 12.26
N PRO A 82 5.53 0.36 12.85
CA PRO A 82 5.31 0.76 14.23
C PRO A 82 3.88 1.30 14.44
N ALA A 83 3.23 0.85 15.51
CA ALA A 83 1.93 1.37 15.95
C ALA A 83 2.14 2.46 17.01
N GLU A 84 2.84 3.54 16.66
CA GLU A 84 3.14 4.66 17.56
C GLU A 84 2.28 5.87 17.17
N PRO A 85 1.04 5.99 17.69
CA PRO A 85 0.26 7.20 17.49
C PRO A 85 1.02 8.39 18.12
N PRO A 86 0.97 9.59 17.49
CA PRO A 86 1.58 10.77 18.07
C PRO A 86 0.89 11.08 19.41
N MET A 87 1.64 10.97 20.50
CA MET A 87 1.18 11.27 21.86
C MET A 87 1.72 12.65 22.28
N PRO A 88 0.91 13.48 22.96
CA PRO A 88 1.40 14.74 23.52
C PRO A 88 2.65 14.50 24.39
N HIS A 89 3.68 15.29 24.19
CA HIS A 89 4.98 15.21 24.89
C HIS A 89 5.85 13.98 24.57
N TYR A 90 5.47 13.15 23.59
CA TYR A 90 6.32 12.08 23.07
C TYR A 90 6.66 12.36 21.60
N HIS A 91 7.94 12.21 21.25
CA HIS A 91 8.39 12.32 19.88
C HIS A 91 8.05 11.04 19.12
N SER A 92 7.13 11.12 18.15
CA SER A 92 6.95 10.07 17.14
C SER A 92 7.92 10.30 15.98
N ARG A 93 8.44 9.23 15.40
CA ARG A 93 9.26 9.32 14.18
C ARG A 93 8.43 9.79 12.98
N SER A 94 7.12 9.50 12.99
CA SER A 94 6.19 9.92 11.96
C SER A 94 5.31 11.08 12.41
N SER A 95 5.03 12.00 11.49
CA SER A 95 4.10 13.11 11.75
C SER A 95 2.65 12.63 11.90
N THR A 96 2.31 11.48 11.32
CA THR A 96 0.99 10.86 11.45
C THR A 96 1.09 9.34 11.59
N ASN A 97 0.04 8.69 12.07
CA ASN A 97 -0.02 7.23 12.14
C ASN A 97 -0.48 6.58 10.81
N SER A 98 -0.08 7.16 9.68
CA SER A 98 -0.45 6.64 8.35
C SER A 98 0.59 5.65 7.83
N ILE A 99 0.12 4.60 7.14
CA ILE A 99 0.97 3.62 6.45
C ILE A 99 1.93 4.32 5.48
N VAL A 100 1.45 5.34 4.77
CA VAL A 100 2.24 6.04 3.75
C VAL A 100 3.43 6.78 4.39
N ASP A 101 3.22 7.42 5.54
CA ASP A 101 4.26 8.19 6.21
C ASP A 101 5.31 7.28 6.86
N TRP A 102 4.87 6.20 7.52
CA TRP A 102 5.78 5.19 8.07
C TRP A 102 6.65 4.54 6.99
N LEU A 103 6.07 4.25 5.82
CA LEU A 103 6.81 3.72 4.69
C LEU A 103 7.80 4.72 4.10
N ALA A 104 7.47 6.01 4.07
CA ALA A 104 8.39 7.05 3.63
C ALA A 104 9.63 7.10 4.55
N ILE A 105 9.44 7.00 5.87
CA ILE A 105 10.53 6.95 6.85
C ILE A 105 11.37 5.69 6.67
N GLN A 106 10.75 4.51 6.56
CA GLN A 106 11.50 3.25 6.37
C GLN A 106 12.32 3.24 5.07
N ARG A 107 11.81 3.88 4.01
CA ARG A 107 12.53 4.04 2.74
C ARG A 107 13.71 5.01 2.88
N ALA A 108 13.54 6.11 3.60
CA ALA A 108 14.62 7.05 3.89
C ALA A 108 15.73 6.40 4.75
N ASP A 109 15.34 5.56 5.71
CA ASP A 109 16.25 4.81 6.59
C ASP A 109 16.98 3.64 5.89
N GLY A 110 16.61 3.30 4.64
CA GLY A 110 17.14 2.13 3.93
C GLY A 110 16.70 0.77 4.51
N ARG A 111 15.76 0.76 5.47
CA ARG A 111 15.23 -0.46 6.12
C ARG A 111 14.09 -1.11 5.33
N PHE A 112 13.71 -0.53 4.19
CA PHE A 112 12.63 -1.07 3.38
C PHE A 112 13.11 -2.23 2.49
N THR A 113 13.06 -3.45 3.01
CA THR A 113 13.37 -4.67 2.27
C THR A 113 12.13 -5.16 1.52
N TYR A 114 12.18 -5.15 0.18
CA TYR A 114 11.13 -5.77 -0.65
C TYR A 114 11.09 -7.31 -0.50
N HIS A 115 12.03 -7.90 0.24
CA HIS A 115 12.34 -9.34 0.25
C HIS A 115 11.76 -10.14 1.44
N GLU A 116 11.40 -9.53 2.58
CA GLU A 116 11.07 -10.33 3.77
C GLU A 116 9.66 -10.93 3.82
N ALA A 117 8.76 -10.56 2.91
CA ALA A 117 7.45 -11.22 2.81
C ALA A 117 7.49 -12.55 2.03
N ALA A 118 8.64 -12.91 1.42
CA ALA A 118 8.80 -14.14 0.61
C ALA A 118 9.63 -15.24 1.28
N ALA A 119 10.33 -14.94 2.38
CA ALA A 119 11.34 -15.83 2.99
C ALA A 119 10.80 -16.85 4.01
N HIS A 120 9.47 -16.93 4.22
CA HIS A 120 8.86 -17.97 5.06
C HIS A 120 8.09 -19.02 4.23
N ARG A 121 8.51 -19.26 2.98
CA ARG A 121 8.03 -20.42 2.20
C ARG A 121 8.80 -21.71 2.48
N ASP A 122 9.86 -21.65 3.27
CA ASP A 122 10.71 -22.82 3.55
C ASP A 122 10.41 -23.50 4.90
N LEU A 123 9.39 -23.06 5.65
CA LEU A 123 9.02 -23.67 6.95
C LEU A 123 7.63 -24.31 6.99
N GLU A 124 6.80 -24.17 5.94
CA GLU A 124 5.50 -24.87 5.85
C GLU A 124 5.54 -26.07 4.89
N ALA A 125 6.68 -26.32 4.21
CA ALA A 125 6.87 -27.48 3.34
C ALA A 125 7.34 -28.76 4.08
N GLU A 126 7.70 -28.67 5.37
CA GLU A 126 8.14 -29.84 6.17
C GLU A 126 7.04 -30.46 7.05
N GLN A 127 5.80 -29.94 7.05
CA GLN A 127 4.72 -30.48 7.89
C GLN A 127 3.73 -31.41 7.17
N HIS A 128 4.03 -31.84 5.93
CA HIS A 128 3.20 -32.82 5.20
C HIS A 128 3.98 -34.09 4.80
N CYS A 129 5.09 -34.39 5.48
CA CYS A 129 5.74 -35.69 5.38
C CYS A 129 5.87 -36.31 6.78
N CYS A 130 4.77 -36.87 7.28
CA CYS A 130 4.68 -37.98 8.22
C CYS A 130 3.25 -38.54 8.13
#